data_AF-G5S549-F1
#
_entry.id   AF-G5S549-F1
#
_cell.length_a   1.000
_cell.length_b   1.000
_cell.length_c   1.000
_cell.angle_alpha   90.00
_cell.angle_beta   90.00
_cell.angle_gamma   90.00
#
_symmetry.space_group_name_H-M   'P 1'
#
loop_
_entity.id
_entity.type
_entity.pdbx_description
1 polymer ?
#
loop_
_entity_poly.entity_id
_entity_poly.type
_entity_poly.pdbx_seq_one_letter_code
_entity_poly.pdbx_strand_id
1 'polypeptide(L)' 'MPGLTQLVLKLEALGWKIAIASGGFTFFADYLRDQLRLTAAVA' A
#
# COMPACT_ATOMS: atom_id res chain seq x y z
N MET A 1 -1.93 -10.10 -2.99
CA MET A 1 -2.66 -11.06 -2.13
C MET A 1 -4.15 -10.90 -2.38
N PRO A 2 -4.94 -11.99 -2.41
CA PRO A 2 -6.39 -11.90 -2.51
C PRO A 2 -6.96 -11.00 -1.40
N GLY A 3 -7.86 -10.08 -1.74
CA GLY A 3 -8.50 -9.18 -0.78
C GLY A 3 -7.72 -7.93 -0.36
N LEU A 4 -6.42 -7.82 -0.65
CA LEU A 4 -5.60 -6.68 -0.24
C LEU A 4 -6.12 -5.36 -0.82
N THR A 5 -6.39 -5.31 -2.13
CA THR A 5 -6.91 -4.10 -2.78
C THR A 5 -8.24 -3.66 -2.18
N GLN A 6 -9.13 -4.60 -1.88
CA GLN A 6 -10.42 -4.30 -1.25
C GLN A 6 -10.25 -3.76 0.18
N LEU A 7 -9.28 -4.29 0.93
CA LEU A 7 -8.96 -3.79 2.27
C LEU A 7 -8.44 -2.35 2.21
N VAL A 8 -7.49 -2.07 1.32
CA VAL A 8 -6.93 -0.73 1.10
C VAL A 8 -8.04 0.26 0.79
N LEU A 9 -8.88 -0.05 -0.20
CA LEU A 9 -9.99 0.82 -0.60
C LEU A 9 -11.00 1.08 0.55
N LYS A 10 -11.32 0.06 1.35
CA LYS A 10 -12.23 0.23 2.49
C LYS A 10 -11.63 1.14 3.56
N LEU A 11 -10.35 0.97 3.88
CA LEU A 11 -9.66 1.78 4.88
C LEU A 11 -9.49 3.23 4.39
N GLU A 12 -9.15 3.43 3.12
CA GLU A 12 -9.10 4.77 2.51
C GLU A 12 -10.46 5.47 2.54
N ALA A 13 -11.55 4.74 2.23
CA ALA A 13 -12.91 5.28 2.32
C ALA A 13 -13.31 5.68 3.75
N LEU A 14 -12.69 5.08 4.76
CA LEU A 14 -12.83 5.45 6.17
C LEU A 14 -11.86 6.58 6.60
N GLY A 15 -11.09 7.14 5.66
CA GLY A 15 -10.13 8.23 5.91
C GLY A 15 -8.80 7.77 6.52
N TRP A 16 -8.49 6.47 6.49
CA TRP A 16 -7.22 5.96 7.02
C TRP A 16 -6.08 6.19 6.04
N LYS A 17 -4.91 6.54 6.58
CA LYS A 17 -3.64 6.56 5.83
C LYS A 17 -3.01 5.18 5.88
N ILE A 18 -2.58 4.68 4.73
CA ILE A 18 -2.08 3.31 4.59
C ILE A 18 -0.66 3.37 4.05
N ALA A 19 0.23 2.60 4.67
CA ALA A 19 1.63 2.52 4.28
C ALA A 19 2.11 1.07 4.33
N ILE A 20 3.13 0.76 3.53
CA ILE A 20 3.83 -0.52 3.59
C ILE A 20 5.29 -0.31 4.00
N ALA A 21 5.78 -1.22 4.85
CA ALA A 21 7.18 -1.34 5.21
C ALA A 21 7.65 -2.73 4.76
N SER A 22 8.62 -2.76 3.88
CA SER A 22 9.24 -3.98 3.34
C SER A 22 10.68 -4.05 3.83
N GLY A 23 11.24 -5.25 3.92
CA GLY A 23 12.71 -5.44 4.01
C GLY A 23 13.30 -5.91 2.67
N GLY A 24 12.53 -5.75 1.59
CA GLY A 24 12.89 -6.18 0.24
C GLY A 24 13.53 -5.07 -0.58
N PHE A 25 13.06 -4.88 -1.81
CA PHE A 25 13.62 -3.88 -2.74
C PHE A 25 12.68 -2.68 -2.88
N THR A 26 13.26 -1.48 -2.87
CA THR A 26 12.55 -0.20 -3.02
C THR A 26 11.67 -0.17 -4.25
N PHE A 27 12.13 -0.73 -5.39
CA PHE A 27 11.35 -0.79 -6.63
C PHE A 27 9.97 -1.45 -6.43
N PHE A 28 9.91 -2.59 -5.73
CA PHE A 28 8.63 -3.29 -5.53
C PHE A 28 7.74 -2.58 -4.51
N ALA A 29 8.34 -1.96 -3.48
CA ALA A 29 7.60 -1.18 -2.49
C ALA A 29 6.96 0.06 -3.14
N ASP A 30 7.73 0.80 -3.94
CA ASP A 30 7.21 1.95 -4.69
C ASP A 30 6.19 1.53 -5.75
N TYR A 31 6.43 0.43 -6.47
CA TYR A 31 5.45 -0.11 -7.41
C TYR A 31 4.11 -0.42 -6.74
N LEU A 32 4.13 -1.06 -5.56
CA LEU A 32 2.92 -1.35 -4.80
C LEU A 32 2.24 -0.09 -4.25
N ARG A 33 3.03 0.90 -3.81
CA ARG A 33 2.50 2.22 -3.41
C ARG A 33 1.68 2.82 -4.53
N ASP A 34 2.23 2.85 -5.74
CA ASP A 34 1.61 3.55 -6.86
C ASP A 34 0.38 2.78 -7.37
N GLN A 35 0.44 1.44 -7.41
CA GLN A 35 -0.69 0.59 -7.80
C GLN A 35 -1.86 0.65 -6.82
N LEU A 36 -1.59 0.75 -5.52
CA LEU A 36 -2.60 0.74 -4.46
C LEU A 36 -2.89 2.15 -3.91
N ARG A 37 -2.26 3.19 -4.46
CA ARG A 37 -2.35 4.60 -4.04
C ARG A 37 -2.06 4.82 -2.54
N LEU A 38 -1.12 4.05 -2.00
CA LEU A 38 -0.76 4.13 -0.60
C LEU A 38 -0.14 5.49 -0.27
N THR A 39 -0.32 5.93 0.97
CA THR A 39 0.24 7.20 1.47
C THR A 39 1.77 7.15 1.52
N ALA A 40 2.35 5.99 1.83
CA ALA A 40 3.80 5.83 1.89
C ALA A 40 4.23 4.37 1.61
N ALA A 41 5.47 4.20 1.18
CA ALA A 41 6.13 2.92 1.14
C ALA A 41 7.60 3.11 1.52
N VAL A 42 8.13 2.16 2.30
CA VAL A 42 9.54 2.09 2.71
C VAL A 42 10.02 0.66 2.47
N ALA A 43 11.25 0.52 1.98
CA ALA A 43 11.95 -0.75 1.83
C ALA A 43 13.33 -0.67 2.50
#